data_AF-A0A068WKI9-F1
#
_entry.id   AF-A0A068WKI9-F1
#
_cell.length_a   1.000
_cell.length_b   1.000
_cell.length_c   1.000
_cell.angle_alpha   90.00
_cell.angle_beta   90.00
_cell.angle_gamma   90.00
#
_symmetry.space_group_name_H-M   'P 1'
#
loop_
_entity.id
_entity.type
_entity.pdbx_description
1 polymer ?
#
loop_
_entity_poly.entity_id
_entity_poly.type
_entity_poly.pdbx_seq_one_letter_code
_entity_poly.pdbx_strand_id
1 'polypeptide(L)'
;MVNPGVYNLLLNECCSFNYQFSNGSSILMAPGMVRNSLFPHILDLLFECPCRAMWYNRSLIVDTLRASDLPLIVDRLRFSPFYMRDVVQYEKDFYILILPLQGGYDIL
;
A
#
# COMPACT_ATOMS: atom_id res chain seq x y z
N MET A 1 -12.69 22.41 3.88
CA MET A 1 -12.88 21.64 5.14
C MET A 1 -13.07 20.19 4.74
N VAL A 2 -12.04 19.36 4.90
CA VAL A 2 -12.09 17.93 4.55
C VAL A 2 -12.65 17.19 5.75
N ASN A 3 -13.71 16.41 5.53
CA ASN A 3 -14.48 15.75 6.57
C ASN A 3 -13.66 14.56 7.14
N PRO A 4 -13.34 14.51 8.44
CA PRO A 4 -12.51 13.44 9.02
C PRO A 4 -13.18 12.05 9.09
N GLY A 5 -14.41 11.91 8.57
CA GLY A 5 -15.35 10.86 8.97
C GLY A 5 -15.52 9.65 8.05
N VAL A 6 -14.64 9.37 7.06
CA VAL A 6 -14.90 8.27 6.09
C VAL A 6 -13.75 7.26 5.94
N TYR A 7 -12.63 7.43 6.63
CA TYR A 7 -11.60 6.38 6.69
C TYR A 7 -11.65 5.66 8.04
N ASN A 8 -12.81 5.11 8.39
CA ASN A 8 -12.83 3.88 9.19
C ASN A 8 -12.27 2.77 8.29
N LEU A 9 -10.97 2.84 8.01
CA LEU A 9 -10.19 1.73 7.48
C LEU A 9 -10.44 0.59 8.46
N LEU A 10 -11.23 -0.38 8.03
CA LEU A 10 -11.48 -1.63 8.75
C LEU A 10 -10.15 -2.38 8.83
N LEU A 11 -9.29 -1.96 9.76
CA LEU A 11 -8.03 -2.59 10.14
C LEU A 11 -8.28 -3.81 11.03
N ASN A 12 -9.41 -4.48 10.83
CA ASN A 12 -9.91 -5.56 11.66
C ASN A 12 -9.83 -6.89 10.92
N GLU A 13 -8.79 -7.08 10.11
CA GLU A 13 -8.47 -8.40 9.57
C GLU A 13 -7.73 -9.18 10.66
N CYS A 14 -8.41 -10.16 11.26
CA CYS A 14 -7.88 -11.08 12.28
C CYS A 14 -6.67 -11.91 11.84
N CYS A 15 -6.20 -11.74 10.60
CA CYS A 15 -5.08 -12.48 10.04
C CYS A 15 -4.29 -11.51 9.17
N SER A 16 -3.14 -11.03 9.63
CA SER A 16 -2.17 -10.40 8.74
C SER A 16 -1.05 -11.40 8.46
N PHE A 17 -0.61 -11.48 7.21
CA PHE A 17 0.55 -12.28 6.81
C PHE A 17 1.77 -11.39 6.69
N ASN A 18 2.89 -11.82 7.26
CA ASN A 18 4.16 -11.10 7.15
C ASN A 18 4.96 -11.65 5.95
N TYR A 19 5.07 -10.89 4.88
CA TYR A 19 5.92 -11.24 3.75
C TYR A 19 7.35 -10.78 4.03
N GLN A 20 8.29 -11.72 4.13
CA GLN A 20 9.70 -11.44 4.34
C GLN A 20 10.46 -11.45 3.01
N PHE A 21 11.21 -10.37 2.75
CA PHE A 21 12.15 -10.28 1.64
C PHE A 21 13.50 -10.92 2.01
N SER A 22 14.30 -11.25 1.00
CA SER A 22 15.62 -11.87 1.18
C SER A 22 16.63 -10.99 1.93
N ASN A 23 16.45 -9.67 1.91
CA ASN A 23 17.26 -8.69 2.65
C ASN A 23 16.83 -8.50 4.11
N GLY A 24 15.85 -9.26 4.59
CA GLY A 24 15.35 -9.19 5.97
C GLY A 24 14.31 -8.09 6.23
N SER A 25 14.00 -7.24 5.24
CA SER A 25 12.83 -6.36 5.32
C SER A 25 11.54 -7.16 5.20
N SER A 26 10.43 -6.61 5.70
CA SER A 26 9.15 -7.30 5.63
C SER A 26 7.98 -6.33 5.52
N ILE A 27 6.90 -6.81 4.91
CA ILE A 27 5.64 -6.08 4.79
C ILE A 27 4.51 -6.89 5.39
N LEU A 28 3.66 -6.19 6.14
CA LEU A 28 2.49 -6.78 6.74
C LEU A 28 1.33 -6.67 5.75
N MET A 29 0.73 -7.80 5.39
CA MET A 29 -0.30 -7.86 4.36
C MET A 29 -1.60 -8.47 4.83
N ALA A 30 -2.70 -7.98 4.26
CA ALA A 30 -3.99 -8.66 4.26
C ALA A 30 -3.92 -10.06 3.59
N PRO A 31 -4.63 -11.11 4.05
CA PRO A 31 -4.54 -12.47 3.50
C PRO A 31 -4.96 -12.56 2.03
N GLY A 32 -5.90 -11.70 1.62
CA GLY A 32 -6.38 -11.64 0.24
C GLY A 32 -5.34 -11.16 -0.77
N MET A 33 -4.21 -10.60 -0.31
CA MET A 33 -3.18 -10.01 -1.17
C MET A 33 -2.44 -11.05 -2.01
N VAL A 34 -2.13 -12.21 -1.44
CA VAL A 34 -1.30 -13.25 -2.11
C VAL A 34 -1.98 -13.83 -3.34
N ARG A 35 -3.32 -13.82 -3.37
CA ARG A 35 -4.12 -14.31 -4.50
C ARG A 35 -4.40 -13.23 -5.55
N ASN A 36 -3.97 -11.99 -5.31
CA ASN A 36 -4.15 -10.88 -6.24
C ASN A 36 -3.16 -11.03 -7.42
N SER A 37 -3.64 -10.91 -8.66
CA SER A 37 -2.78 -10.96 -9.85
C SER A 37 -1.71 -9.88 -9.86
N LEU A 38 -1.94 -8.77 -9.16
CA LEU A 38 -1.03 -7.64 -9.03
C LEU A 38 0.01 -7.83 -7.92
N PHE A 39 -0.03 -8.95 -7.20
CA PHE A 39 0.88 -9.24 -6.09
C PHE A 39 2.37 -9.00 -6.42
N PRO A 40 2.91 -9.43 -7.58
CA PRO A 40 4.29 -9.12 -7.94
C PRO A 40 4.57 -7.61 -8.01
N HIS A 41 3.66 -6.83 -8.60
CA HIS A 41 3.81 -5.38 -8.68
C HIS A 41 3.74 -4.68 -7.31
N ILE A 42 2.96 -5.24 -6.37
CA ILE A 42 2.90 -4.75 -4.99
C ILE A 42 4.23 -5.01 -4.28
N LEU A 43 4.84 -6.19 -4.48
CA LEU A 43 6.14 -6.51 -3.91
C LEU A 43 7.24 -5.59 -4.44
N ASP A 44 7.26 -5.35 -5.76
CA ASP A 44 8.24 -4.45 -6.39
C ASP A 44 8.09 -3.01 -5.88
N LEU A 45 6.84 -2.54 -5.76
CA LEU A 45 6.54 -1.21 -5.24
C LEU A 45 7.04 -1.04 -3.81
N LEU A 46 6.75 -2.01 -2.93
CA LEU A 46 6.99 -1.94 -1.49
C LEU A 46 8.30 -2.61 -1.04
N PHE A 47 9.17 -3.00 -1.97
CA PHE A 47 10.45 -3.63 -1.66
C PHE A 47 11.27 -2.79 -0.68
N GLU A 48 11.77 -3.37 0.42
CA GLU A 48 12.53 -2.64 1.47
C GLU A 48 11.75 -1.58 2.23
N CYS A 49 10.42 -1.53 2.09
CA CYS A 49 9.59 -0.58 2.83
C CYS A 49 8.85 -1.30 3.96
N PRO A 50 9.26 -1.17 5.24
CA PRO A 50 8.57 -1.81 6.36
C PRO A 50 7.24 -1.12 6.63
N CYS A 51 6.21 -1.53 5.90
CA CYS A 51 4.88 -0.95 5.92
C CYS A 51 3.79 -2.03 5.97
N ARG A 52 2.54 -1.59 6.10
CA ARG A 52 1.36 -2.42 5.99
C ARG A 52 0.67 -2.16 4.66
N ALA A 53 0.25 -3.22 3.98
CA ALA A 53 -0.46 -3.15 2.71
C ALA A 53 -1.76 -3.94 2.75
N MET A 54 -2.82 -3.37 2.18
CA MET A 54 -4.11 -4.04 2.03
C MET A 54 -4.72 -3.72 0.67
N TRP A 55 -5.52 -4.64 0.16
CA TRP A 55 -6.30 -4.45 -1.06
C TRP A 55 -7.74 -4.10 -0.70
N TYR A 56 -8.21 -2.95 -1.15
CA TYR A 56 -9.59 -2.52 -0.89
C TYR A 56 -10.16 -1.77 -2.09
N ASN A 57 -11.30 -2.23 -2.60
CA ASN A 57 -12.06 -1.57 -3.66
C ASN A 57 -11.19 -1.08 -4.85
N ARG A 58 -10.43 -2.01 -5.45
CA ARG A 58 -9.49 -1.74 -6.57
C ARG A 58 -8.36 -0.76 -6.26
N SER A 59 -8.07 -0.56 -4.98
CA SER A 59 -6.96 0.28 -4.52
C SER A 59 -6.06 -0.52 -3.60
N LEU A 60 -4.75 -0.31 -3.79
CA LEU A 60 -3.76 -0.65 -2.79
C LEU A 60 -3.75 0.45 -1.74
N ILE A 61 -3.97 0.09 -0.49
CA ILE A 61 -3.84 1.01 0.64
C ILE A 61 -2.56 0.62 1.37
N VAL A 62 -1.65 1.57 1.47
CA VAL A 62 -0.39 1.43 2.18
C VAL A 62 -0.47 2.29 3.43
N ASP A 63 -0.15 1.71 4.57
CA ASP A 63 -0.22 2.34 5.88
C ASP A 63 1.10 2.13 6.62
N THR A 64 1.36 2.90 7.68
CA THR A 64 2.63 2.89 8.42
C THR A 64 3.86 3.14 7.54
N LEU A 65 3.66 3.84 6.41
CA LEU A 65 4.75 4.21 5.51
C LEU A 65 5.56 5.31 6.17
N ARG A 66 6.86 5.07 6.41
CA ARG A 66 7.74 6.11 6.96
C ARG A 66 7.92 7.25 5.96
N ALA A 67 8.01 8.47 6.47
CA ALA A 67 8.29 9.65 5.66
C ALA A 67 9.56 9.53 4.81
N SER A 68 10.58 8.82 5.32
CA SER A 68 11.83 8.54 4.61
C SER A 68 11.66 7.70 3.35
N ASP A 69 10.64 6.85 3.31
CA ASP A 69 10.45 5.85 2.26
C ASP A 69 9.54 6.39 1.15
N LEU A 70 8.79 7.47 1.43
CA LEU A 70 7.85 8.09 0.48
C LEU A 70 8.50 8.47 -0.86
N PRO A 71 9.70 9.10 -0.92
CA PRO A 71 10.32 9.43 -2.21
C PRO A 71 10.61 8.20 -3.07
N LEU A 72 11.02 7.09 -2.44
CA LEU A 72 11.29 5.84 -3.13
C LEU A 72 10.02 5.18 -3.66
N ILE A 73 8.95 5.19 -2.86
CA ILE A 73 7.62 4.72 -3.31
C ILE A 73 7.12 5.57 -4.49
N VAL A 74 7.26 6.89 -4.41
CA VAL A 74 6.86 7.81 -5.50
C VAL A 74 7.63 7.54 -6.78
N ASP A 75 8.93 7.25 -6.70
CA ASP A 75 9.74 6.91 -7.87
C ASP A 75 9.28 5.59 -8.50
N ARG A 76 9.09 4.55 -7.69
CA ARG A 76 8.64 3.23 -8.15
C ARG A 76 7.22 3.23 -8.70
N LEU A 77 6.34 4.09 -8.18
CA LEU A 77 4.97 4.23 -8.68
C LEU A 77 4.91 4.52 -10.19
N ARG A 78 5.92 5.22 -10.73
CA ARG A 78 6.02 5.54 -12.17
C ARG A 78 6.09 4.30 -13.06
N PHE A 79 6.52 3.17 -12.51
CA PHE A 79 6.68 1.90 -13.21
C PHE A 79 5.67 0.84 -12.73
N SER A 80 4.70 1.25 -11.91
CA SER A 80 3.70 0.37 -11.31
C SER A 80 2.34 0.53 -12.01
N PRO A 81 1.42 -0.45 -11.87
CA PRO A 81 0.05 -0.32 -12.34
C PRO A 81 -0.81 0.62 -11.49
N PHE A 82 -0.24 1.22 -10.44
CA PHE A 82 -0.94 2.08 -9.49
C PHE A 82 -0.63 3.55 -9.74
N TYR A 83 -1.52 4.45 -9.32
CA TYR A 83 -1.24 5.88 -9.27
C TYR A 83 -1.51 6.44 -7.88
N MET A 84 -0.83 7.52 -7.52
CA MET A 84 -1.04 8.20 -6.25
C MET A 84 -2.32 9.03 -6.30
N ARG A 85 -3.35 8.61 -5.55
CA ARG A 85 -4.59 9.39 -5.41
C ARG A 85 -4.57 10.29 -4.19
N ASP A 86 -4.17 9.75 -3.05
CA ASP A 86 -4.19 10.46 -1.77
C ASP A 86 -2.99 10.05 -0.91
N VAL A 87 -2.51 11.01 -0.12
CA VAL A 87 -1.37 10.88 0.80
C VAL A 87 -1.73 11.61 2.09
N VAL A 88 -1.98 10.85 3.15
CA VAL A 88 -2.42 11.39 4.43
C VAL A 88 -1.33 11.17 5.46
N GLN A 89 -0.73 12.26 5.95
CA GLN A 89 0.25 12.19 7.03
C GLN A 89 -0.45 11.98 8.37
N TYR A 90 0.08 11.07 9.18
CA TYR A 90 -0.33 10.89 10.57
C TYR A 90 0.90 10.65 11.46
N GLU A 91 0.79 10.94 12.75
CA GLU A 91 1.88 10.78 13.74
C GLU A 91 3.24 11.39 13.34
N LYS A 92 3.26 12.52 12.62
CA LYS A 92 4.43 13.27 12.11
C LYS A 92 5.39 12.52 11.18
N ASP A 93 5.59 11.22 11.36
CA ASP A 93 6.61 10.44 10.67
C ASP A 93 6.02 9.38 9.73
N PHE A 94 4.69 9.24 9.70
CA PHE A 94 4.00 8.20 8.94
C PHE A 94 2.99 8.74 7.94
N TYR A 95 2.75 7.96 6.89
CA TYR A 95 1.79 8.24 5.84
C TYR A 95 0.89 7.05 5.57
N ILE A 96 -0.35 7.36 5.22
CA ILE A 96 -1.27 6.47 4.51
C ILE A 96 -1.28 6.88 3.06
N LEU A 97 -1.03 5.93 2.16
CA LEU A 97 -1.19 6.11 0.71
C LEU A 97 -2.42 5.37 0.22
N ILE A 98 -3.18 6.03 -0.63
CA ILE A 98 -4.27 5.40 -1.39
C ILE A 98 -3.84 5.35 -2.85
N LEU A 99 -3.65 4.13 -3.35
CA LEU A 99 -3.05 3.85 -4.65
C LEU A 99 -4.00 3.03 -5.53
N PRO A 100 -4.96 3.66 -6.23
CA PRO A 100 -5.87 2.96 -7.14
C PRO A 100 -5.14 2.45 -8.38
N LEU A 101 -5.76 1.49 -9.07
CA LEU A 101 -5.30 1.02 -10.37
C LEU A 101 -5.39 2.10 -11.45
N GLN A 102 -4.34 2.24 -12.25
CA GLN A 102 -4.41 3.00 -13.49
C GLN A 102 -5.40 2.31 -14.43
N GLY A 103 -6.21 3.07 -15.17
CA GLY A 103 -7.30 2.53 -15.98
C GLY A 103 -6.89 1.53 -17.07
N GLY A 104 -5.61 1.40 -17.40
CA GLY A 104 -5.07 0.34 -18.26
C GLY A 104 -4.90 -1.03 -17.58
N TYR A 105 -4.98 -1.06 -16.25
CA TYR A 105 -4.89 -2.26 -15.40
C TYR A 105 -6.22 -2.60 -14.73
N ASP A 106 -7.31 -1.91 -15.09
CA ASP A 106 -8.67 -2.41 -14.90
C ASP A 106 -8.85 -3.64 -15.83
N ILE A 107 -8.32 -4.77 -15.40
CA ILE A 107 -8.49 -6.05 -16.10
C ILE A 107 -9.52 -6.85 -15.28
N LEU A 108 -10.73 -6.90 -15.85
CA LEU A 108 -11.69 -8.02 -15.92
C LEU A 108 -11.55 -9.15 -14.88
#